data_AF-A0A3N5GI02-F1
#
_entry.id   AF-A0A3N5GI02-F1
#
_cell.length_a   1.000
_cell.length_b   1.000
_cell.length_c   1.000
_cell.angle_alpha   90.00
_cell.angle_beta   90.00
_cell.angle_gamma   90.00
#
_symmetry.space_group_name_H-M   'P 1'
#
loop_
_entity.id
_entity.type
_entity.pdbx_description
1 polymer ?
#
loop_
_entity_poly.entity_id
_entity_poly.type
_entity_poly.pdbx_seq_one_letter_code
_entity_poly.pdbx_strand_id
1 'polypeptide(L)'
;MARFFYALRPDARAATELGRLAQRVAGTLGGRPLSAHDLHLTMVFIGERPADEAPALHAMLAGLAPHWPALPLSRLGSFGRGLWWAGCSGAVPEWPAQLAGQLQQR
;
A
#
# COMPACT_ATOMS: atom_id res chain seq x y z
N MET A 1 -20.87 -9.94 0.25
CA MET A 1 -19.51 -10.16 -0.31
C MET A 1 -18.69 -8.91 -0.11
N ALA A 2 -17.39 -9.05 0.16
CA ALA A 2 -16.43 -7.96 0.30
C ALA A 2 -15.13 -8.34 -0.42
N ARG A 3 -14.35 -7.33 -0.85
CA ARG A 3 -13.05 -7.54 -1.51
C ARG A 3 -11.92 -7.26 -0.53
N PHE A 4 -11.04 -8.24 -0.34
CA PHE A 4 -9.97 -8.19 0.64
C PHE A 4 -8.59 -8.11 -0.02
N PHE A 5 -7.66 -7.50 0.71
CA PHE A 5 -6.24 -7.42 0.40
C PHE A 5 -5.45 -7.17 1.69
N TYR A 6 -4.16 -7.52 1.68
CA TYR A 6 -3.21 -7.09 2.71
C TYR A 6 -2.34 -5.97 2.20
N ALA A 7 -2.08 -4.98 3.04
CA ALA A 7 -1.29 -3.82 2.68
C ALA A 7 -0.47 -3.29 3.85
N LEU A 8 0.62 -2.60 3.51
CA LEU A 8 1.36 -1.76 4.44
C LEU A 8 0.79 -0.36 4.42
N ARG A 9 0.62 0.21 5.60
CA ARG A 9 0.29 1.62 5.77
C ARG A 9 1.57 2.40 6.07
N PRO A 10 1.74 3.60 5.50
CA PRO A 10 2.81 4.48 5.91
C PRO A 10 2.63 4.87 7.39
N ASP A 11 3.74 5.16 8.06
CA ASP A 11 3.68 5.81 9.38
C ASP A 11 3.04 7.21 9.28
N ALA A 12 2.74 7.82 10.43
CA ALA A 12 2.03 9.10 10.47
C ALA A 12 2.76 10.23 9.71
N ARG A 13 4.09 10.24 9.75
CA ARG A 13 4.90 11.24 9.05
C ARG A 13 4.82 11.02 7.55
N ALA A 14 5.10 9.80 7.09
CA ALA A 14 5.05 9.44 5.68
C ALA A 14 3.63 9.63 5.10
N ALA A 15 2.58 9.28 5.84
CA ALA A 15 1.19 9.49 5.43
C ALA A 15 0.89 10.99 5.17
N THR A 16 1.37 11.87 6.05
CA THR A 16 1.22 13.32 5.91
C THR A 16 1.98 13.85 4.69
N GLU A 17 3.23 13.44 4.52
CA GLU A 17 4.08 13.87 3.41
C GLU A 17 3.52 13.39 2.05
N LEU A 18 3.09 12.13 1.97
CA LEU A 18 2.48 11.56 0.78
C LEU A 18 1.10 12.17 0.49
N GLY A 19 0.29 12.46 1.50
CA GLY A 19 -0.99 13.16 1.33
C GLY A 19 -0.80 14.55 0.71
N ARG A 20 0.18 15.31 1.18
CA ARG A 20 0.56 16.61 0.57
C ARG A 20 1.07 16.43 -0.85
N LEU A 21 1.84 15.38 -1.12
CA LEU A 21 2.31 15.06 -2.47
C LEU A 21 1.14 14.76 -3.41
N ALA A 22 0.18 13.94 -2.98
CA ALA A 22 -1.03 13.63 -3.75
C ALA A 22 -1.84 14.89 -4.10
N GLN A 23 -2.01 15.81 -3.14
CA GLN A 23 -2.66 17.10 -3.39
C GLN A 23 -1.91 17.94 -4.43
N ARG A 24 -0.58 18.04 -4.34
CA ARG A 24 0.22 18.76 -5.34
C ARG A 24 0.12 18.15 -6.73
N VAL A 25 0.22 16.82 -6.83
CA VAL A 25 0.09 16.12 -8.11
C VAL A 25 -1.29 16.36 -8.73
N ALA A 26 -2.36 16.25 -7.94
CA ALA A 26 -3.71 16.53 -8.41
C ALA A 26 -3.92 18.00 -8.81
N GLY A 27 -3.32 18.96 -8.09
CA GLY A 27 -3.38 20.37 -8.44
C GLY A 27 -2.67 20.71 -9.76
N THR A 28 -1.58 20.00 -10.07
CA THR A 28 -0.80 20.24 -11.30
C THR A 28 -1.33 19.47 -12.51
N LEU A 29 -1.74 18.21 -12.32
CA LEU A 29 -2.08 17.30 -13.42
C LEU A 29 -3.58 17.00 -13.52
N GLY A 30 -4.39 17.55 -12.62
CA GLY A 30 -5.79 17.19 -12.44
C GLY A 30 -5.97 15.83 -11.75
N GLY A 31 -7.23 15.49 -11.48
CA GLY A 31 -7.62 14.22 -10.86
C GLY A 31 -8.00 14.34 -9.38
N ARG A 32 -8.21 13.18 -8.74
CA ARG A 32 -8.68 13.09 -7.34
C ARG A 32 -7.53 12.59 -6.45
N PRO A 33 -7.03 13.40 -5.50
CA PRO A 33 -6.01 12.93 -4.57
C PRO A 33 -6.60 11.90 -3.60
N LEU A 34 -5.83 10.87 -3.27
CA LEU A 34 -6.14 9.98 -2.16
C LEU A 34 -5.97 10.72 -0.83
N SER A 35 -6.80 10.38 0.16
CA SER A 35 -6.59 10.87 1.52
C SER A 35 -5.34 10.23 2.13
N ALA A 36 -4.72 10.90 3.11
CA ALA A 36 -3.57 10.34 3.82
C ALA A 36 -3.88 8.97 4.47
N HIS A 37 -5.14 8.75 4.88
CA HIS A 37 -5.59 7.50 5.49
C HIS A 37 -5.82 6.37 4.47
N ASP A 38 -6.04 6.71 3.21
CA ASP A 38 -6.27 5.75 2.13
C ASP A 38 -4.98 5.33 1.43
N LEU A 39 -3.86 6.00 1.70
CA LEU A 39 -2.56 5.65 1.11
C LEU A 39 -2.01 4.37 1.71
N HIS A 40 -1.66 3.42 0.85
CA HIS A 40 -1.12 2.13 1.24
C HIS A 40 -0.30 1.51 0.10
N LEU A 41 0.57 0.57 0.46
CA LEU A 41 1.23 -0.34 -0.47
C LEU A 41 0.56 -1.70 -0.36
N THR A 42 -0.21 -2.08 -1.39
CA THR A 42 -0.82 -3.42 -1.43
C THR A 42 0.25 -4.48 -1.58
N MET A 43 0.23 -5.47 -0.68
CA MET A 43 1.14 -6.62 -0.70
C MET A 43 0.52 -7.80 -1.45
N VAL A 44 -0.74 -8.12 -1.14
CA VAL A 44 -1.45 -9.28 -1.70
C VAL A 44 -2.93 -8.93 -1.90
N PHE A 45 -3.46 -9.16 -3.11
CA PHE A 45 -4.90 -9.13 -3.36
C PHE A 45 -5.50 -10.51 -3.11
N ILE A 46 -6.45 -10.61 -2.18
CA ILE A 46 -7.13 -11.86 -1.81
C ILE A 46 -8.35 -12.07 -2.72
N GLY A 47 -9.00 -10.98 -3.13
CA GLY A 47 -10.18 -11.01 -3.99
C GLY A 47 -11.48 -11.00 -3.18
N GLU A 48 -12.56 -11.46 -3.80
CA GLU A 48 -13.89 -11.47 -3.17
C GLU A 48 -14.03 -12.66 -2.20
N ARG A 49 -14.56 -12.37 -1.01
CA ARG A 49 -14.90 -13.33 0.04
C ARG A 49 -16.19 -12.91 0.77
N PRO A 50 -16.86 -13.84 1.46
CA PRO A 50 -17.84 -13.51 2.49
C PRO A 50 -17.29 -12.51 3.51
N ALA A 51 -18.11 -11.56 3.95
CA ALA A 51 -17.65 -10.47 4.83
C ALA A 51 -17.32 -10.94 6.25
N ASP A 52 -17.93 -12.03 6.68
CA ASP A 52 -17.69 -12.74 7.94
C ASP A 52 -16.36 -13.51 7.96
N GLU A 53 -15.64 -13.64 6.83
CA GLU A 53 -14.26 -14.14 6.81
C GLU A 53 -13.24 -13.10 7.30
N ALA A 54 -13.61 -11.83 7.48
CA ALA A 54 -12.68 -10.78 7.87
C ALA A 54 -11.87 -11.09 9.15
N PRO A 55 -12.46 -11.64 10.24
CA PRO A 55 -11.70 -12.02 11.44
C PRO A 55 -10.70 -13.16 11.17
N ALA A 56 -11.06 -14.12 10.32
CA ALA A 56 -10.18 -15.23 9.96
C ALA A 56 -8.98 -14.73 9.14
N LEU A 57 -9.22 -13.85 8.15
CA LEU A 57 -8.18 -13.16 7.40
C LEU A 57 -7.28 -12.34 8.33
N HIS A 58 -7.85 -11.61 9.29
CA HIS A 58 -7.07 -10.85 10.26
C HIS A 58 -6.19 -11.76 11.14
N ALA A 59 -6.71 -12.89 11.61
CA ALA A 59 -5.97 -13.84 12.44
C ALA A 59 -4.75 -14.41 11.71
N MET A 60 -4.80 -14.54 10.38
CA MET A 60 -3.65 -14.94 9.58
C MET A 60 -2.49 -13.95 9.62
N LEU A 61 -2.66 -12.72 10.11
CA LEU A 61 -1.55 -11.79 10.29
C LEU A 61 -0.78 -12.01 11.61
N ALA A 62 -1.23 -12.92 12.46
CA ALA A 62 -0.57 -13.22 13.72
C ALA A 62 0.90 -13.64 13.52
N GLY A 63 1.78 -13.09 14.36
CA GLY A 63 3.22 -13.37 14.34
C GLY A 63 4.01 -12.58 13.29
N LEU A 64 3.38 -11.72 12.49
CA LEU A 64 4.10 -10.77 11.64
C LEU A 64 4.71 -9.63 12.48
N ALA A 65 5.82 -9.08 12.00
CA ALA A 65 6.45 -7.93 12.63
C ALA A 65 5.48 -6.72 12.61
N PRO A 66 5.41 -5.93 13.69
CA PRO A 66 4.53 -4.76 13.77
C PRO A 66 5.04 -3.59 12.92
N HIS A 67 6.32 -3.59 12.55
CA HIS A 67 6.97 -2.56 11.75
C HIS A 67 7.95 -3.18 10.75
N TRP A 68 8.16 -2.48 9.64
CA TRP A 68 9.06 -2.88 8.57
C TRP A 68 10.14 -1.82 8.36
N PRO A 69 11.32 -2.17 7.80
CA PRO A 69 12.33 -1.19 7.47
C PRO A 69 11.79 -0.10 6.53
N ALA A 70 12.41 1.08 6.56
CA ALA A 70 12.01 2.19 5.69
C ALA A 70 12.11 1.80 4.20
N LEU A 71 11.08 2.17 3.43
CA LEU A 71 11.06 2.03 1.98
C LEU A 71 11.21 3.42 1.34
N PRO A 72 12.33 3.75 0.68
CA PRO A 72 12.53 5.06 0.09
C PRO A 72 11.65 5.23 -1.16
N LEU A 73 10.70 6.17 -1.12
CA LEU A 73 9.87 6.53 -2.26
C LEU A 73 10.48 7.74 -2.98
N SER A 74 11.25 7.49 -4.02
CA SER A 74 12.06 8.48 -4.73
C SER A 74 11.62 8.75 -6.16
N ARG A 75 10.59 8.06 -6.66
CA ARG A 75 10.04 8.22 -8.01
C ARG A 75 8.52 8.36 -7.97
N LEU A 76 8.01 9.29 -8.77
CA LEU A 76 6.61 9.28 -9.21
C LEU A 76 6.50 8.61 -10.57
N GLY A 77 5.44 7.84 -10.76
CA GLY A 77 5.07 7.26 -12.04
C GLY A 77 3.57 7.20 -12.23
N SER A 78 3.14 6.72 -13.38
CA SER A 78 1.73 6.58 -13.72
C SER A 78 1.46 5.24 -14.40
N PHE A 79 0.30 4.64 -14.13
CA PHE A 79 -0.23 3.51 -14.88
C PHE A 79 -1.52 3.90 -15.61
N GLY A 80 -1.70 3.38 -16.82
CA GLY A 80 -2.92 3.55 -17.60
C GLY A 80 -3.29 5.03 -17.82
N ARG A 81 -4.60 5.32 -17.79
CA ARG A 81 -5.16 6.65 -18.14
C ARG A 81 -5.37 7.59 -16.94
N GLY A 82 -4.66 7.43 -15.82
CA GLY A 82 -4.74 8.44 -14.75
C GLY A 82 -4.39 8.03 -13.32
N LEU A 83 -3.82 6.86 -13.07
CA LEU A 83 -3.37 6.50 -11.72
C LEU A 83 -1.90 6.89 -11.52
N TRP A 84 -1.65 7.79 -10.59
CA TRP A 84 -0.30 8.17 -10.17
C TRP A 84 0.12 7.40 -8.92
N TRP A 85 1.39 7.02 -8.86
CA TRP A 85 1.98 6.27 -7.75
C TRP A 85 3.35 6.83 -7.36
N ALA A 86 3.73 6.60 -6.10
CA ALA A 86 5.09 6.85 -5.59
C ALA A 86 5.77 5.51 -5.30
N GLY A 87 7.04 5.38 -5.70
CA GLY A 87 7.80 4.14 -5.58
C GLY A 87 9.30 4.38 -5.52
N CYS A 88 10.07 3.32 -5.37
CA CYS A 88 11.53 3.39 -5.34
C CYS A 88 12.10 3.67 -6.75
N SER A 89 13.25 4.35 -6.80
CA SER A 89 14.13 4.38 -7.97
C SER A 89 15.39 3.56 -7.69
N GLY A 90 15.80 2.70 -8.63
CA GLY A 90 17.02 1.90 -8.47
C GLY A 90 16.77 0.61 -7.68
N ALA A 91 17.73 0.22 -6.83
CA ALA A 91 17.66 -1.02 -6.05
C ALA A 91 16.51 -0.98 -5.04
N VAL A 92 15.54 -1.89 -5.19
CA VAL A 92 14.43 -2.06 -4.25
C VAL A 92 14.89 -3.01 -3.15
N PRO A 93 14.67 -2.70 -1.85
CA PRO A 93 14.92 -3.65 -0.77
C PRO A 93 14.16 -4.97 -1.00
N GLU A 94 14.71 -6.10 -0.56
CA GLU A 94 14.07 -7.41 -0.78
C GLU A 94 12.87 -7.67 0.12
N TRP A 95 12.85 -7.04 1.30
CA TRP A 95 11.87 -7.32 2.35
C TRP A 95 10.40 -7.18 1.92
N PRO A 96 9.98 -6.25 1.03
CA PRO A 96 8.58 -6.17 0.59
C PRO A 96 8.18 -7.41 -0.22
N ALA A 97 9.07 -7.91 -1.08
CA ALA A 97 8.82 -9.11 -1.85
C ALA A 97 8.77 -10.36 -0.94
N GLN A 98 9.66 -10.44 0.05
CA GLN A 98 9.65 -11.52 1.04
C GLN A 98 8.36 -11.50 1.87
N LEU A 99 7.90 -10.33 2.32
CA LEU A 99 6.63 -10.18 3.03
C LEU A 99 5.44 -10.56 2.16
N ALA A 100 5.39 -10.13 0.89
CA ALA A 100 4.34 -10.53 -0.03
C ALA A 100 4.29 -12.06 -0.18
N GLY A 101 5.45 -12.72 -0.33
CA GLY A 101 5.55 -14.18 -0.39
C GLY A 101 5.05 -14.86 0.89
N GLN A 102 5.40 -14.34 2.07
CA GLN A 102 4.88 -14.85 3.35
C GLN A 102 3.36 -14.70 3.46
N LEU A 103 2.80 -13.58 2.99
CA LEU A 103 1.35 -13.33 3.02
C LEU A 103 0.58 -14.18 1.99
N GLN A 104 1.18 -14.53 0.86
CA GLN A 104 0.58 -15.40 -0.16
C GLN A 104 0.48 -16.87 0.27
N GLN A 105 1.33 -17.29 1.20
CA GLN A 105 1.38 -18.66 1.72
C GLN A 105 0.41 -18.88 2.89
N ARG A 106 -0.29 -17.84 3.33
CA ARG A 106 -1.27 -17.91 4.42
C ARG A 106 -2.68 -18.03 3.88
#